data_AF-A0A1F2Y7T2-F1
#
_entry.id   AF-A0A1F2Y7T2-F1
#
_cell.length_a   1.000
_cell.length_b   1.000
_cell.length_c   1.000
_cell.angle_alpha   90.00
_cell.angle_beta   90.00
_cell.angle_gamma   90.00
#
_symmetry.space_group_name_H-M   'P 1'
#
loop_
_entity.id
_entity.type
_entity.pdbx_description
1 polymer ?
#
loop_
_entity_poly.entity_id
_entity_poly.type
_entity_poly.pdbx_seq_one_letter_code
_entity_poly.pdbx_strand_id
1 'polypeptide(L)'
;MSGEQFLRAAYAYLYIRDFNKAAKAFASAIESDPENPEYYFHASITEMRSGHYERALTLAQTAARFSPDNELYREHVKLVESAILTAEGERGLENGNFEEARENFQSALLYNPLNQTAAEALERMVNETNP
;
A
#
# COMPACT_ATOMS: atom_id res chain seq x y z
N MET A 1 17.36 22.80 1.33
CA MET A 1 16.77 22.03 2.45
C MET A 1 17.25 20.61 2.31
N SER A 2 17.64 19.95 3.41
CA SER A 2 18.05 18.53 3.36
C SER A 2 16.83 17.63 3.20
N GLY A 3 17.00 16.44 2.62
CA GLY A 3 15.91 15.46 2.52
C GLY A 3 15.27 15.12 3.86
N GLU A 4 16.04 15.14 4.93
CA GLU A 4 15.55 14.96 6.30
C GLU A 4 14.55 16.05 6.73
N GLN A 5 14.73 17.30 6.29
CA GLN A 5 13.76 18.37 6.58
C GLN A 5 12.44 18.13 5.87
N PHE A 6 12.50 17.67 4.61
CA PHE A 6 11.31 17.31 3.85
C PHE A 6 10.61 16.06 4.42
N LEU A 7 11.37 15.07 4.89
CA LEU A 7 10.83 13.89 5.58
C LEU A 7 10.07 14.29 6.86
N ARG A 8 10.67 15.16 7.69
CA ARG A 8 9.99 15.69 8.90
C ARG A 8 8.72 16.47 8.56
N ALA A 9 8.76 17.29 7.50
CA ALA A 9 7.59 18.01 7.03
C ALA A 9 6.48 17.04 6.56
N ALA A 10 6.86 15.98 5.83
CA ALA A 10 5.93 14.95 5.38
C ALA A 10 5.23 14.26 6.56
N TYR A 11 5.97 13.91 7.61
CA TYR A 11 5.38 13.36 8.84
C TYR A 11 4.45 14.33 9.55
N ALA A 12 4.80 15.61 9.62
CA ALA A 12 3.91 16.62 10.20
C ALA A 12 2.58 16.71 9.41
N TYR A 13 2.64 16.65 8.07
CA TYR A 13 1.45 16.62 7.24
C TYR A 13 0.63 15.34 7.38
N LEU A 14 1.28 14.17 7.51
CA LEU A 14 0.60 12.91 7.81
C LEU A 14 -0.13 12.93 9.15
N TYR A 15 0.47 13.55 10.17
CA TYR A 15 -0.15 13.69 11.49
C TYR A 15 -1.46 14.49 11.43
N ILE A 16 -1.50 15.56 10.63
CA ILE A 16 -2.72 16.34 10.40
C ILE A 16 -3.60 15.80 9.26
N ARG A 17 -3.28 14.60 8.74
CA ARG A 17 -3.99 13.92 7.63
C ARG A 17 -4.06 14.72 6.32
N ASP A 18 -3.11 15.63 6.10
CA ASP A 18 -2.96 16.36 4.83
C ASP A 18 -2.09 15.55 3.87
N PHE A 19 -2.68 14.51 3.27
CA PHE A 19 -1.97 13.57 2.40
C PHE A 19 -1.38 14.24 1.15
N ASN A 20 -2.04 15.28 0.63
CA ASN A 20 -1.55 16.04 -0.52
C ASN A 20 -0.25 16.77 -0.22
N LYS A 21 -0.14 17.42 0.95
CA LYS A 21 1.11 18.07 1.35
C LYS A 21 2.17 17.07 1.77
N ALA A 22 1.78 15.95 2.39
CA ALA A 22 2.70 14.86 2.68
C ALA A 22 3.37 14.31 1.41
N ALA A 23 2.58 14.01 0.37
CA ALA A 23 3.09 13.53 -0.92
C ALA A 23 4.07 14.53 -1.56
N LYS A 24 3.75 15.83 -1.54
CA LYS A 24 4.66 16.88 -2.04
C LYS A 24 5.97 16.93 -1.25
N ALA A 25 5.91 16.83 0.07
CA ALA A 25 7.10 16.81 0.91
C ALA A 25 7.96 15.56 0.64
N PHE A 26 7.36 14.38 0.46
CA PHE A 26 8.10 13.20 0.04
C PHE A 26 8.73 13.34 -1.34
N ALA A 27 8.04 13.95 -2.31
CA ALA A 27 8.62 14.23 -3.62
C ALA A 27 9.87 15.12 -3.50
N SER A 28 9.82 16.17 -2.68
CA SER A 28 11.00 17.01 -2.41
C SER A 28 12.11 16.27 -1.66
N ALA A 29 11.78 15.33 -0.77
CA ALA A 29 12.78 14.47 -0.12
C ALA A 29 13.48 13.58 -1.15
N ILE A 30 12.72 12.93 -2.03
CA ILE A 30 13.24 12.09 -3.13
C ILE A 30 14.11 12.92 -4.08
N GLU A 31 13.70 14.12 -4.46
CA GLU A 31 14.51 15.00 -5.33
C GLU A 31 15.85 15.39 -4.69
N SER A 32 15.89 15.49 -3.36
CA SER A 32 17.11 15.88 -2.63
C SER A 32 18.13 14.74 -2.47
N ASP A 33 17.65 13.50 -2.41
CA ASP A 33 18.49 12.29 -2.38
C ASP A 33 17.71 11.12 -3.01
N PRO A 34 17.84 10.95 -4.34
CA PRO A 34 17.08 9.96 -5.11
C PRO A 34 17.49 8.51 -4.86
N GLU A 35 18.57 8.26 -4.13
CA GLU A 35 19.03 6.90 -3.84
C GLU A 35 18.64 6.45 -2.43
N ASN A 36 18.02 7.32 -1.64
CA ASN A 36 17.58 6.98 -0.30
C ASN A 36 16.26 6.19 -0.32
N PRO A 37 16.28 4.88 0.01
CA PRO A 37 15.09 4.02 -0.03
C PRO A 37 14.02 4.41 1.01
N GLU A 38 14.40 5.07 2.11
CA GLU A 38 13.49 5.48 3.18
C GLU A 38 12.41 6.43 2.65
N TYR A 39 12.78 7.36 1.76
CA TYR A 39 11.84 8.32 1.20
C TYR A 39 10.79 7.65 0.32
N TYR A 40 11.20 6.68 -0.51
CA TYR A 40 10.28 5.89 -1.32
C TYR A 40 9.37 5.02 -0.45
N PHE A 41 9.89 4.40 0.61
CA PHE A 41 9.11 3.61 1.54
C PHE A 41 8.01 4.45 2.20
N HIS A 42 8.33 5.61 2.78
CA HIS A 42 7.32 6.43 3.43
C HIS A 42 6.36 7.13 2.45
N ALA A 43 6.83 7.49 1.26
CA ALA A 43 5.96 7.96 0.18
C ALA A 43 4.94 6.88 -0.21
N SER A 44 5.37 5.62 -0.35
CA SER A 44 4.48 4.50 -0.69
C SER A 44 3.36 4.30 0.34
N ILE A 45 3.68 4.41 1.63
CA ILE A 45 2.69 4.33 2.72
C ILE A 45 1.64 5.44 2.58
N THR A 46 2.07 6.64 2.21
CA THR A 46 1.20 7.80 2.04
C THR A 46 0.25 7.63 0.85
N GLU A 47 0.78 7.18 -0.28
CA GLU A 47 -0.03 6.90 -1.48
C GLU A 47 -1.01 5.75 -1.25
N MET A 48 -0.59 4.68 -0.55
CA MET A 48 -1.46 3.57 -0.17
C MET A 48 -2.63 4.04 0.70
N ARG A 49 -2.36 4.85 1.73
CA ARG A 49 -3.42 5.44 2.59
C ARG A 49 -4.35 6.40 1.85
N SER A 50 -3.90 6.92 0.71
CA SER A 50 -4.68 7.80 -0.15
C SER A 50 -5.46 7.05 -1.23
N GLY A 51 -5.38 5.70 -1.26
CA GLY A 51 -6.02 4.85 -2.27
C GLY A 51 -5.33 4.86 -3.63
N HIS A 52 -4.15 5.46 -3.76
CA HIS A 52 -3.39 5.53 -5.00
C HIS A 52 -2.46 4.33 -5.14
N TYR A 53 -3.05 3.14 -5.27
CA TYR A 53 -2.32 1.90 -5.07
C TYR A 53 -1.21 1.63 -6.10
N GLU A 54 -1.40 2.01 -7.37
CA GLU A 54 -0.39 1.82 -8.43
C GLU A 54 0.87 2.64 -8.16
N ARG A 55 0.69 3.87 -7.66
CA ARG A 55 1.79 4.75 -7.24
C ARG A 55 2.47 4.19 -6.00
N ALA A 56 1.69 3.72 -5.03
CA ALA A 56 2.21 3.10 -3.83
C ALA A 56 3.11 1.90 -4.16
N LEU A 57 2.66 1.01 -5.05
CA LEU A 57 3.41 -0.17 -5.44
C LEU A 57 4.73 0.20 -6.11
N THR A 58 4.70 1.14 -7.04
CA THR A 58 5.92 1.62 -7.74
C THR A 58 6.96 2.16 -6.75
N LEU A 59 6.51 2.96 -5.77
CA LEU A 59 7.38 3.52 -4.73
C LEU A 59 7.92 2.42 -3.80
N ALA A 60 7.09 1.49 -3.35
CA ALA A 60 7.49 0.39 -2.47
C ALA A 60 8.54 -0.52 -3.15
N GLN A 61 8.31 -0.88 -4.42
CA GLN A 61 9.27 -1.65 -5.23
C GLN A 61 10.58 -0.89 -5.42
N THR A 62 10.52 0.44 -5.56
CA THR A 62 11.72 1.27 -5.68
C THR A 62 12.55 1.25 -4.39
N ALA A 63 11.91 1.36 -3.22
CA ALA A 63 12.59 1.22 -1.92
C ALA A 63 13.28 -0.15 -1.78
N ALA A 64 12.57 -1.22 -2.11
CA ALA A 64 13.12 -2.58 -2.09
C ALA A 64 14.26 -2.77 -3.11
N ARG A 65 14.21 -2.11 -4.27
CA ARG A 65 15.28 -2.16 -5.27
C ARG A 65 16.57 -1.49 -4.81
N PHE A 66 16.47 -0.34 -4.12
CA PHE A 66 17.63 0.37 -3.57
C PHE A 66 18.21 -0.31 -2.33
N SER A 67 17.45 -1.17 -1.65
CA SER A 67 17.92 -1.95 -0.51
C SER A 67 17.35 -3.37 -0.54
N PRO A 68 17.87 -4.23 -1.45
CA PRO A 68 17.32 -5.56 -1.71
C PRO A 68 17.42 -6.49 -0.50
N ASP A 69 18.38 -6.27 0.39
CA ASP A 69 18.57 -7.06 1.61
C ASP A 69 17.67 -6.61 2.76
N ASN A 70 17.03 -5.45 2.66
CA ASN A 70 16.14 -4.93 3.70
C ASN A 70 14.79 -5.65 3.68
N GLU A 71 14.59 -6.53 4.66
CA GLU A 71 13.36 -7.31 4.82
C GLU A 71 12.13 -6.43 5.01
N LEU A 72 12.24 -5.30 5.74
CA LEU A 72 11.12 -4.38 5.94
C LEU A 72 10.53 -3.90 4.62
N TYR A 73 11.38 -3.55 3.65
CA TYR A 73 10.91 -3.05 2.36
C TYR A 73 10.31 -4.16 1.49
N ARG A 74 10.88 -5.36 1.53
CA ARG A 74 10.31 -6.52 0.81
C ARG A 74 8.95 -6.92 1.38
N GLU A 75 8.81 -6.98 2.70
CA GLU A 75 7.53 -7.27 3.33
C GLU A 75 6.51 -6.17 3.07
N HIS A 76 6.95 -4.91 3.03
CA HIS A 76 6.06 -3.80 2.69
C HIS A 76 5.53 -3.87 1.25
N VAL A 77 6.33 -4.32 0.26
CA VAL A 77 5.82 -4.56 -1.10
C VAL A 77 4.65 -5.56 -1.07
N LYS A 78 4.78 -6.67 -0.35
CA LYS A 78 3.69 -7.65 -0.18
C LYS A 78 2.47 -7.05 0.49
N LEU A 79 2.64 -6.16 1.48
CA LEU A 79 1.53 -5.45 2.10
C LEU A 79 0.77 -4.57 1.10
N VAL A 80 1.49 -3.86 0.21
CA VAL A 80 0.87 -3.06 -0.83
C VAL A 80 0.15 -3.94 -1.86
N GLU A 81 0.76 -5.06 -2.28
CA GLU A 81 0.13 -6.03 -3.20
C GLU A 81 -1.14 -6.63 -2.59
N SER A 82 -1.11 -6.99 -1.31
CA SER A 82 -2.29 -7.45 -0.59
C SER A 82 -3.40 -6.39 -0.54
N ALA A 83 -3.05 -5.11 -0.33
CA ALA A 83 -4.02 -4.02 -0.30
C ALA A 83 -4.66 -3.78 -1.68
N ILE A 84 -3.87 -3.86 -2.77
CA ILE A 84 -4.38 -3.78 -4.15
C ILE A 84 -5.42 -4.87 -4.40
N LEU A 85 -5.04 -6.12 -4.14
CA LEU A 85 -5.91 -7.27 -4.37
C LEU A 85 -7.17 -7.20 -3.50
N THR A 86 -7.08 -6.66 -2.29
CA THR A 86 -8.27 -6.43 -1.45
C THR A 86 -9.20 -5.41 -2.09
N ALA A 87 -8.67 -4.28 -2.55
CA ALA A 87 -9.48 -3.23 -3.20
C ALA A 87 -10.09 -3.71 -4.53
N GLU A 88 -9.38 -4.53 -5.30
CA GLU A 88 -9.90 -5.18 -6.50
C GLU A 88 -10.98 -6.20 -6.16
N GLY A 89 -10.81 -6.96 -5.08
CA GLY A 89 -11.81 -7.88 -4.57
C GLY A 89 -13.11 -7.16 -4.17
N GLU A 90 -13.00 -6.06 -3.42
CA GLU A 90 -14.14 -5.21 -3.04
C GLU A 90 -14.86 -4.66 -4.27
N ARG A 91 -14.12 -4.14 -5.25
CA ARG A 91 -14.69 -3.65 -6.51
C ARG A 91 -15.37 -4.78 -7.30
N GLY A 92 -14.80 -5.99 -7.28
CA GLY A 92 -15.40 -7.18 -7.86
C GLY A 92 -16.77 -7.49 -7.24
N LEU A 93 -16.89 -7.42 -5.91
CA LEU A 93 -18.17 -7.59 -5.21
C LEU A 93 -19.19 -6.52 -5.61
N GLU A 94 -18.78 -5.26 -5.68
CA GLU A 94 -19.66 -4.15 -6.09
C GLU A 94 -20.21 -4.33 -7.51
N ASN A 95 -19.40 -4.92 -8.40
CA ASN A 95 -19.77 -5.19 -9.79
C ASN A 95 -20.51 -6.53 -9.98
N GLY A 96 -20.68 -7.34 -8.93
CA GLY A 96 -21.27 -8.68 -9.00
C GLY A 96 -20.34 -9.76 -9.58
N ASN A 97 -19.05 -9.46 -9.73
CA ASN A 97 -18.01 -10.40 -10.20
C ASN A 97 -17.51 -11.26 -9.03
N PHE A 98 -18.37 -12.13 -8.49
CA PHE A 98 -18.07 -12.85 -7.24
C PHE A 98 -16.87 -13.81 -7.33
N GLU A 99 -16.65 -14.48 -8.47
CA GLU A 99 -15.50 -15.38 -8.61
C GLU A 99 -14.17 -14.61 -8.63
N GLU A 100 -14.09 -13.54 -9.44
CA GLU A 100 -12.92 -12.64 -9.47
C GLU A 100 -12.65 -12.03 -8.09
N ALA A 101 -13.71 -11.59 -7.39
CA ALA A 101 -13.58 -11.06 -6.04
C ALA A 101 -12.96 -12.09 -5.07
N ARG A 102 -13.44 -13.35 -5.13
CA ARG A 102 -12.93 -14.44 -4.30
C ARG A 102 -11.46 -14.72 -4.57
N GLU A 103 -11.07 -14.81 -5.85
CA GLU A 103 -9.67 -15.04 -6.26
C GLU A 103 -8.74 -13.93 -5.77
N ASN A 104 -9.19 -12.68 -5.86
CA ASN A 104 -8.44 -11.53 -5.38
C ASN A 104 -8.27 -11.54 -3.86
N PHE A 105 -9.31 -11.83 -3.08
CA PHE A 105 -9.17 -11.94 -1.62
C PHE A 105 -8.26 -13.10 -1.20
N GLN A 106 -8.35 -14.25 -1.87
CA GLN A 106 -7.44 -15.38 -1.60
C GLN A 106 -5.99 -15.01 -1.89
N SER A 107 -5.74 -14.35 -3.02
CA SER A 107 -4.42 -13.85 -3.39
C SER A 107 -3.91 -12.81 -2.40
N ALA A 108 -4.78 -11.90 -1.92
CA ALA A 108 -4.44 -10.92 -0.91
C ALA A 108 -3.93 -11.58 0.39
N LEU A 109 -4.52 -12.70 0.80
CA LEU A 109 -4.11 -13.48 1.96
C LEU A 109 -2.80 -14.27 1.74
N LEU A 110 -2.44 -14.61 0.50
CA LEU A 110 -1.12 -15.18 0.21
C LEU A 110 0.00 -14.17 0.44
N TYR A 111 -0.22 -12.91 0.11
CA TYR A 111 0.75 -11.83 0.34
C TYR A 111 0.77 -11.34 1.79
N ASN A 112 -0.41 -11.23 2.43
CA ASN A 112 -0.54 -10.84 3.83
C ASN A 112 -1.60 -11.72 4.52
N PRO A 113 -1.17 -12.78 5.22
CA PRO A 113 -2.08 -13.66 5.96
C PRO A 113 -2.87 -12.98 7.09
N LEU A 114 -2.47 -11.76 7.49
CA LEU A 114 -3.14 -10.98 8.53
C LEU A 114 -4.10 -9.92 7.97
N ASN A 115 -4.39 -9.95 6.66
CA ASN A 115 -5.35 -9.04 6.05
C ASN A 115 -6.78 -9.40 6.47
N GLN A 116 -7.27 -8.72 7.52
CA GLN A 116 -8.60 -8.95 8.09
C GLN A 116 -9.72 -8.69 7.08
N THR A 117 -9.62 -7.63 6.29
CA THR A 117 -10.65 -7.27 5.31
C THR A 117 -10.87 -8.39 4.29
N ALA A 118 -9.78 -8.94 3.74
CA ALA A 118 -9.86 -10.06 2.80
C ALA A 118 -10.39 -11.34 3.47
N ALA A 119 -9.98 -11.62 4.71
CA ALA A 119 -10.46 -12.78 5.47
C ALA A 119 -11.97 -12.72 5.75
N GLU A 120 -12.45 -11.57 6.26
CA GLU A 120 -13.86 -11.33 6.56
C GLU A 120 -14.73 -11.36 5.29
N ALA A 121 -14.22 -10.84 4.17
CA ALA A 121 -14.92 -10.89 2.90
C ALA A 121 -15.14 -12.34 2.44
N LEU A 122 -14.11 -13.19 2.50
CA LEU A 122 -14.22 -14.60 2.14
C LEU A 122 -15.18 -15.37 3.06
N GLU A 123 -15.13 -15.12 4.37
CA GLU A 123 -16.04 -15.76 5.33
C GLU A 123 -17.51 -15.42 5.01
N ARG A 124 -17.79 -14.16 4.70
CA ARG A 124 -19.13 -13.70 4.31
C ARG A 124 -19.62 -14.41 3.03
N MET A 125 -18.77 -14.51 2.02
CA MET A 125 -19.09 -15.17 0.76
C MET A 125 -19.40 -16.67 0.93
N VAL A 126 -18.74 -17.33 1.88
CA VAL A 126 -19.05 -18.73 2.22
C VAL A 126 -20.41 -18.83 2.91
N ASN A 127 -20.69 -17.97 3.89
CA ASN A 127 -21.94 -18.01 4.65
C ASN A 127 -23.18 -17.70 3.78
N GLU A 128 -23.06 -16.83 2.78
CA GLU A 128 -24.16 -16.51 1.85
C GLU A 128 -24.49 -17.65 0.88
N THR A 129 -23.57 -18.61 0.68
CA THR A 129 -23.78 -19.78 -0.20
C THR A 129 -24.34 -21.01 0.52
N ASN A 130 -24.52 -20.94 1.85
CA ASN A 130 -24.99 -22.05 2.68
C ASN A 130 -26.21 -21.65 3.54
N PRO A 131 -27.41 -21.50 2.93
CA PRO A 131 -28.64 -21.06 3.61
C PRO A 131 -29.26 -22.10 4.55
#